data_AF-A0A4Z2H4N9-F1
#
_entry.id   AF-A0A4Z2H4N9-F1
#
_cell.length_a   1.000
_cell.length_b   1.000
_cell.length_c   1.000
_cell.angle_alpha   90.00
_cell.angle_beta   90.00
_cell.angle_gamma   90.00
#
_symmetry.space_group_name_H-M   'P 1'
#
loop_
_entity.id
_entity.type
_entity.pdbx_description
1 polymer ?
#
loop_
_entity_poly.entity_id
_entity_poly.type
_entity_poly.pdbx_seq_one_letter_code
_entity_poly.pdbx_strand_id
1 'polypeptide(L)'
;MAFPSPSKFENTNEPKGKAIVQAFQLLSYAIGDEAVSRRDIYMSCLETSSKAAAHIALLTRQKRQGEVKNRFLQKDLRKSNERIRSLQRLLEEPKKSAASPDDITDEEMLALPLLEEDEEEA
;
A
#
# COMPACT_ATOMS: atom_id res chain seq x y z
N MET A 1 -45.58 -2.41 -19.25
CA MET A 1 -44.10 -2.55 -19.14
C MET A 1 -43.78 -2.78 -17.68
N ALA A 2 -43.08 -3.86 -17.32
CA ALA A 2 -42.71 -4.15 -15.93
C ALA A 2 -41.39 -3.46 -15.60
N PHE A 3 -41.39 -2.56 -14.62
CA PHE A 3 -40.15 -1.95 -14.12
C PHE A 3 -39.37 -3.01 -13.33
N PRO A 4 -38.08 -3.21 -13.62
CA PRO A 4 -37.28 -4.23 -12.93
C PRO A 4 -37.18 -3.93 -11.43
N SER A 5 -37.33 -4.99 -10.63
CA SER A 5 -37.27 -4.94 -9.17
C SER A 5 -35.93 -4.37 -8.66
N PRO A 6 -35.93 -3.51 -7.62
CA PRO A 6 -34.76 -2.87 -7.00
C PRO A 6 -33.65 -3.81 -6.52
N SER A 7 -33.91 -5.12 -6.45
CA SER A 7 -33.00 -6.15 -5.93
C SER A 7 -31.66 -6.28 -6.67
N LYS A 8 -31.46 -5.64 -7.82
CA LYS A 8 -30.23 -5.78 -8.64
C LYS A 8 -29.16 -4.73 -8.41
N PHE A 9 -29.40 -3.73 -7.56
CA PHE A 9 -28.35 -2.79 -7.20
C PHE A 9 -27.46 -3.44 -6.12
N GLU A 10 -26.25 -3.84 -6.51
CA GLU A 10 -25.21 -4.33 -5.58
C GLU A 10 -25.15 -3.44 -4.34
N ASN A 11 -25.26 -4.08 -3.18
CA ASN A 11 -25.31 -3.42 -1.89
C ASN A 11 -23.96 -2.72 -1.64
N THR A 12 -23.87 -1.42 -1.92
CA THR A 12 -22.72 -0.61 -1.52
C THR A 12 -22.76 -0.48 0.01
N ASN A 13 -21.79 -1.04 0.75
CA ASN A 13 -21.75 -0.89 2.21
C ASN A 13 -21.57 0.59 2.68
N GLU A 14 -21.38 1.51 1.73
CA GLU A 14 -21.28 2.95 2.00
C GLU A 14 -22.67 3.60 2.16
N PRO A 15 -22.97 4.23 3.31
CA PRO A 15 -24.29 4.77 3.61
C PRO A 15 -24.74 5.87 2.64
N LYS A 16 -23.82 6.68 2.12
CA LYS A 16 -24.13 7.74 1.15
C LYS A 16 -24.50 7.17 -0.22
N GLY A 17 -23.79 6.14 -0.68
CA GLY A 17 -24.12 5.43 -1.92
C GLY A 17 -25.51 4.80 -1.85
N LYS A 18 -25.84 4.14 -0.73
CA LYS A 18 -27.19 3.59 -0.47
C LYS A 18 -28.28 4.65 -0.55
N ALA A 19 -28.09 5.79 0.11
CA ALA A 19 -29.07 6.88 0.09
C ALA A 19 -29.33 7.42 -1.32
N ILE A 20 -28.29 7.54 -2.15
CA ILE A 20 -28.42 7.98 -3.54
C ILE A 20 -29.20 6.95 -4.37
N VAL A 21 -28.86 5.66 -4.24
CA VAL A 21 -29.56 4.57 -4.94
C VAL A 21 -31.03 4.52 -4.55
N GLN A 22 -31.33 4.61 -3.25
CA GLN A 22 -32.71 4.63 -2.75
C GLN A 22 -33.48 5.85 -3.27
N ALA A 23 -32.85 7.01 -3.38
CA ALA A 23 -33.48 8.21 -3.92
C ALA A 23 -33.82 8.08 -5.42
N PHE A 24 -32.94 7.46 -6.22
CA PHE A 24 -33.24 7.14 -7.62
C PHE A 24 -34.38 6.12 -7.77
N GLN A 25 -34.48 5.16 -6.85
CA GLN A 25 -35.58 4.19 -6.84
C GLN A 25 -36.91 4.90 -6.54
N LEU A 26 -36.96 5.75 -5.51
CA LEU A 26 -38.16 6.54 -5.18
C LEU A 26 -38.58 7.44 -6.35
N LEU A 27 -37.62 8.09 -7.02
CA LEU A 27 -37.89 8.89 -8.20
C LEU A 27 -38.51 8.06 -9.34
N SER A 28 -38.04 6.83 -9.53
CA SER A 28 -38.56 5.93 -10.56
C SER A 28 -40.02 5.56 -10.32
N TYR A 29 -40.42 5.38 -9.05
CA TYR A 29 -41.84 5.18 -8.69
C TYR A 29 -42.66 6.46 -8.86
N ALA A 30 -42.12 7.60 -8.44
CA ALA A 30 -42.80 8.90 -8.53
C ALA A 30 -43.10 9.31 -9.98
N ILE A 31 -42.27 8.91 -10.95
CA ILE A 31 -42.52 9.18 -12.37
C ILE A 31 -43.80 8.50 -12.90
N GLY A 32 -44.15 7.33 -12.34
CA GLY A 32 -45.35 6.59 -12.71
C GLY A 32 -46.59 6.93 -11.89
N ASP A 33 -46.46 7.80 -10.88
CA ASP A 33 -47.55 8.16 -9.98
C ASP A 33 -48.23 9.45 -10.44
N GLU A 34 -49.49 9.35 -10.87
CA GLU A 34 -50.29 10.48 -11.33
C GLU A 34 -50.57 11.52 -10.23
N ALA A 35 -50.45 11.13 -8.94
CA ALA A 35 -50.61 12.03 -7.82
C ALA A 35 -49.40 12.98 -7.63
N VAL A 36 -48.24 12.65 -8.22
CA VAL A 36 -47.02 13.46 -8.09
C VAL A 36 -46.96 14.47 -9.24
N SER A 37 -46.79 15.75 -8.90
CA SER A 37 -46.70 16.78 -9.92
C SER A 37 -45.41 16.63 -10.74
N ARG A 38 -45.48 16.97 -12.04
CA ARG A 38 -44.29 17.01 -12.91
C ARG A 38 -43.19 17.93 -12.37
N ARG A 39 -43.58 19.00 -11.67
CA ARG A 39 -42.63 19.93 -11.04
C ARG A 39 -41.85 19.25 -9.92
N ASP A 40 -42.52 18.47 -9.08
CA ASP A 40 -41.88 17.77 -7.96
C ASP A 40 -40.97 16.65 -8.45
N ILE A 41 -41.38 15.93 -9.50
CA ILE A 41 -40.52 14.95 -10.18
C ILE A 41 -39.26 15.63 -10.72
N TYR A 42 -39.41 16.78 -11.39
CA TYR A 42 -38.28 17.53 -11.95
C TYR A 42 -37.31 18.01 -10.86
N MET A 43 -37.83 18.60 -9.79
CA MET A 43 -37.02 19.07 -8.66
C MET A 43 -36.29 17.91 -7.97
N SER A 44 -37.00 16.81 -7.73
CA SER A 44 -36.42 15.60 -7.14
C SER A 44 -35.32 14.99 -8.03
N CYS A 45 -35.52 14.99 -9.34
CA CYS A 45 -34.51 14.53 -10.30
C CYS A 45 -33.24 15.39 -10.26
N LEU A 46 -33.39 16.72 -10.24
CA LEU A 46 -32.24 17.63 -10.13
C LEU A 46 -31.47 17.44 -8.82
N GLU A 47 -32.18 17.36 -7.69
CA GLU A 47 -31.54 17.16 -6.40
C GLU A 47 -30.78 15.83 -6.31
N THR A 48 -31.42 14.73 -6.73
CA THR A 48 -30.82 13.39 -6.67
C THR A 48 -29.60 13.30 -7.60
N SER A 49 -29.71 13.84 -8.82
CA SER A 49 -28.59 13.89 -9.77
C SER A 49 -27.42 14.75 -9.26
N SER A 50 -27.70 15.89 -8.64
CA SER A 50 -26.68 16.76 -8.05
C SER A 50 -25.94 16.07 -6.89
N LYS A 51 -26.68 15.43 -5.97
CA LYS A 51 -26.12 14.66 -4.86
C LYS A 51 -25.25 13.50 -5.36
N ALA A 52 -25.70 12.80 -6.40
CA ALA A 52 -24.94 11.72 -7.03
C ALA A 52 -23.65 12.22 -7.66
N ALA A 53 -23.70 13.32 -8.43
CA ALA A 53 -22.52 13.91 -9.05
C ALA A 53 -21.46 14.32 -8.01
N ALA A 54 -21.90 14.96 -6.91
CA ALA A 54 -21.01 15.34 -5.82
C ALA A 54 -20.36 14.13 -5.14
N HIS A 55 -21.11 13.04 -4.94
CA HIS A 55 -20.59 11.81 -4.35
C HIS A 55 -19.58 11.10 -5.27
N ILE A 56 -19.85 11.03 -6.57
CA ILE A 56 -18.90 10.49 -7.56
C ILE A 56 -17.61 11.31 -7.59
N ALA A 57 -17.70 12.65 -7.54
CA ALA A 57 -16.53 13.51 -7.48
C ALA A 57 -15.69 13.26 -6.22
N LEU A 58 -16.34 13.08 -5.07
CA LEU A 58 -15.69 12.72 -3.81
C LEU A 58 -14.94 11.39 -3.92
N LEU A 59 -15.62 10.33 -4.38
CA LEU A 59 -15.02 9.01 -4.55
C LEU A 59 -13.85 9.04 -5.53
N THR A 60 -13.98 9.80 -6.61
CA THR A 60 -12.90 9.98 -7.59
C THR A 60 -11.67 10.64 -6.96
N ARG A 61 -11.86 11.66 -6.13
CA ARG A 61 -10.78 12.31 -5.39
C ARG A 61 -10.12 11.36 -4.40
N GLN A 62 -10.90 10.60 -3.65
CA GLN A 62 -10.40 9.61 -2.69
C GLN A 62 -9.60 8.51 -3.40
N LYS A 63 -10.09 7.99 -4.52
CA LYS A 63 -9.39 7.02 -5.36
C LYS A 63 -8.02 7.55 -5.81
N ARG A 64 -7.96 8.76 -6.36
CA ARG A 64 -6.70 9.39 -6.79
C ARG A 64 -5.71 9.53 -5.63
N GLN A 65 -6.17 9.95 -4.46
CA GLN A 65 -5.31 10.05 -3.27
C GLN A 65 -4.80 8.67 -2.83
N GLY A 66 -5.66 7.65 -2.86
CA GLY A 66 -5.29 6.27 -2.58
C GLY A 66 -4.23 5.74 -3.54
N GLU A 67 -4.37 5.99 -4.84
CA GLU A 67 -3.39 5.61 -5.86
C GLU A 67 -2.02 6.27 -5.65
N VAL A 68 -1.99 7.55 -5.28
CA VAL A 68 -0.73 8.26 -4.99
C VAL A 68 -0.03 7.64 -3.78
N LYS A 69 -0.78 7.39 -2.69
CA LYS A 69 -0.25 6.72 -1.49
C LYS A 69 0.25 5.31 -1.80
N ASN A 70 -0.50 4.54 -2.60
CA ASN A 70 -0.11 3.19 -3.00
C ASN A 70 1.19 3.21 -3.82
N ARG A 71 1.32 4.11 -4.80
CA ARG A 71 2.56 4.28 -5.57
C ARG A 71 3.75 4.65 -4.70
N PHE A 72 3.54 5.52 -3.71
CA PHE A 72 4.59 5.88 -2.74
C PHE A 72 5.04 4.64 -1.94
N LEU A 73 4.10 3.92 -1.33
CA LEU A 73 4.39 2.72 -0.55
C LEU A 73 5.06 1.62 -1.40
N GLN A 74 4.65 1.43 -2.65
CA GLN A 74 5.31 0.48 -3.56
C GLN A 74 6.77 0.85 -3.82
N LYS A 75 7.09 2.14 -3.98
CA LYS A 75 8.49 2.58 -4.16
C LYS A 75 9.33 2.29 -2.92
N ASP A 76 8.80 2.56 -1.74
CA ASP A 76 9.51 2.30 -0.49
C ASP A 76 9.70 0.80 -0.24
N LEU A 77 8.68 -0.01 -0.55
CA LEU A 77 8.77 -1.47 -0.44
C LEU A 77 9.82 -2.04 -1.40
N ARG A 78 9.93 -1.51 -2.63
CA ARG A 78 11.01 -1.89 -3.56
C ARG A 78 12.39 -1.57 -3.00
N LYS A 79 12.60 -0.35 -2.50
CA LYS A 79 13.87 0.06 -1.88
C LYS A 79 14.22 -0.82 -0.67
N SER A 80 13.24 -1.13 0.17
CA SER A 80 13.44 -2.01 1.33
C SER A 80 13.84 -3.42 0.88
N ASN A 81 13.18 -3.98 -0.13
CA ASN A 81 13.54 -5.29 -0.68
C ASN A 81 14.92 -5.31 -1.30
N GLU A 82 15.34 -4.25 -1.99
CA GLU A 82 16.70 -4.10 -2.52
C GLU A 82 17.74 -4.09 -1.39
N ARG A 83 17.49 -3.35 -0.30
CA ARG A 83 18.35 -3.34 0.90
C ARG A 83 18.45 -4.72 1.54
N ILE A 84 17.33 -5.42 1.71
CA ILE A 84 17.32 -6.78 2.26
C ILE A 84 18.16 -7.71 1.39
N ARG A 85 17.99 -7.66 0.06
CA ARG A 85 18.80 -8.46 -0.86
C ARG A 85 20.29 -8.12 -0.78
N SER A 86 20.66 -6.85 -0.65
CA SER A 86 22.08 -6.49 -0.46
C SER A 86 22.65 -7.02 0.85
N LEU A 87 21.89 -6.97 1.94
CA LEU A 87 22.32 -7.50 3.24
C LEU A 87 22.42 -9.03 3.21
N GLN A 88 21.49 -9.71 2.54
CA GLN A 88 21.57 -11.16 2.34
C GLN A 88 22.82 -11.55 1.56
N ARG A 89 23.18 -10.83 0.49
CA ARG A 89 24.43 -11.07 -0.23
C ARG A 89 25.66 -10.85 0.64
N LEU A 90 25.68 -9.82 1.48
CA LEU A 90 26.78 -9.58 2.43
C LEU A 90 26.89 -10.67 3.50
N LEU A 91 25.78 -11.32 3.86
CA LEU A 91 25.77 -12.46 4.77
C LEU A 91 26.18 -13.77 4.09
N GLU A 92 25.85 -13.94 2.81
CA GLU A 92 26.18 -15.13 2.01
C GLU A 92 27.59 -15.08 1.41
N GLU A 93 28.19 -13.89 1.25
CA GLU A 93 29.61 -13.77 0.95
C GLU A 93 30.40 -14.42 2.10
N PRO A 94 31.12 -15.54 1.84
CA PRO A 94 32.00 -16.09 2.84
C PRO A 94 33.04 -15.01 3.14
N LYS A 95 33.35 -14.80 4.42
CA LYS A 95 34.55 -14.07 4.85
C LYS A 95 35.79 -14.73 4.25
N LYS A 96 36.07 -14.52 2.96
CA LYS A 96 37.30 -14.90 2.26
C LYS A 96 38.36 -13.84 2.55
N SER A 97 38.66 -13.65 3.83
CA SER A 97 39.88 -13.00 4.33
C SER A 97 39.85 -12.92 5.86
N ALA A 98 39.58 -14.04 6.52
CA ALA A 98 40.33 -14.31 7.72
C ALA A 98 41.31 -15.40 7.30
N ALA A 99 42.60 -15.05 7.24
CA ALA A 99 43.64 -16.07 7.29
C ALA A 99 43.25 -17.04 8.41
N SER A 100 43.17 -18.32 8.07
CA SER A 100 42.99 -19.35 9.09
C SER A 100 44.16 -19.18 10.08
N PRO A 101 43.93 -19.13 11.40
CA PRO A 101 45.01 -19.14 12.38
C PRO A 101 45.92 -20.37 12.27
N ASP A 102 45.49 -21.39 11.49
CA ASP A 102 46.18 -22.66 11.30
C ASP A 102 47.24 -22.63 10.17
N ASP A 103 47.42 -21.50 9.45
CA ASP A 103 48.43 -21.35 8.38
C ASP A 103 49.75 -20.73 8.88
N ILE A 104 49.98 -20.67 10.20
CA ILE A 104 51.30 -20.35 10.77
C ILE A 104 52.07 -21.67 10.88
N THR A 105 53.01 -21.91 9.98
CA THR A 105 53.96 -23.01 10.11
C THR A 105 54.92 -22.75 11.26
N ASP A 106 55.26 -23.79 12.04
CA ASP A 106 56.13 -23.72 13.23
C ASP A 106 57.48 -23.00 12.99
N GLU A 107 57.96 -22.95 11.75
CA GLU A 107 59.17 -22.19 11.37
C GLU A 107 59.02 -20.67 11.57
N GLU A 108 57.83 -20.10 11.41
CA GLU A 108 57.60 -18.65 11.62
C GLU A 108 57.53 -18.26 13.10
N MET A 109 57.12 -19.19 13.99
CA MET A 109 57.15 -18.94 15.45
C MET A 109 58.57 -18.99 16.04
N LEU A 110 59.49 -19.69 15.37
CA LEU A 110 60.90 -19.78 15.78
C LEU A 110 61.75 -18.59 15.31
N ALA A 111 61.21 -17.72 14.47
CA ALA A 111 61.88 -16.52 13.97
C ALA A 111 61.74 -15.30 14.90
N LEU A 112 61.34 -15.50 16.16
CA LEU A 112 61.45 -14.45 17.17
C LEU A 112 62.94 -14.26 17.49
N PRO A 113 63.50 -13.04 17.32
CA PRO A 113 64.86 -12.78 17.75
C PRO A 113 64.94 -13.04 19.25
N LEU A 114 65.75 -14.03 19.64
CA LEU A 114 66.13 -14.26 21.02
C LEU A 114 66.70 -12.94 21.54
N LEU A 115 65.96 -12.28 22.44
CA LEU A 115 66.53 -11.23 23.27
C LEU A 115 67.59 -11.93 24.11
N GLU A 116 68.86 -11.73 23.74
CA GLU A 116 69.99 -11.98 24.61
C GLU A 116 69.77 -11.11 25.85
N GLU A 117 69.37 -11.73 26.95
CA GLU A 117 69.42 -11.09 28.27
C GLU A 117 70.90 -10.96 28.62
N ASP A 118 71.47 -9.80 28.30
CA ASP A 118 72.79 -9.41 28.74
C ASP A 118 72.84 -9.44 30.28
N GLU A 119 73.78 -10.21 30.80
CA GLU A 119 74.19 -10.24 32.20
C GLU A 119 74.64 -8.83 32.63
N GLU A 120 74.00 -8.25 33.65
CA GLU A 120 74.64 -7.22 34.47
C GLU A 120 74.68 -7.70 35.93
N GLU A 121 75.79 -8.36 36.28
CA GLU A 121 76.40 -8.25 37.60
C GLU A 121 76.86 -6.79 37.82
N ALA A 122 76.31 -6.12 38.83
CA ALA A 122 77.01 -5.13 39.67
C ALA A 122 76.19 -4.77 40.93
#